data_AF-E9HEV8-F1
#
_entry.id   AF-E9HEV8-F1
#
_cell.length_a   1.000
_cell.length_b   1.000
_cell.length_c   1.000
_cell.angle_alpha   90.00
_cell.angle_beta   90.00
_cell.angle_gamma   90.00
#
_symmetry.space_group_name_H-M   'P 1'
#
loop_
_entity.id
_entity.type
_entity.pdbx_description
1 polymer ?
#
loop_
_entity_poly.entity_id
_entity_poly.type
_entity_poly.pdbx_seq_one_letter_code
_entity_poly.pdbx_strand_id
1 'polypeptide(L)'
;MFRPELTLDQKISRASAAKNMIKNGDKYTIGVAYGDSQRFRFEDNGTISLYHQSEKANIPNTVLAWSCMSTINSTISRVDGRLNSAKYSNLLENHVLPLREQTSSNMIQYVHDWFPVHHSAAMKKFYSENRNDLILLDWPWCLAT
;
A
#
# COMPACT_ATOMS: atom_id res chain seq x y z
N MET A 1 3.18 20.92 -8.61
CA MET A 1 2.58 20.02 -7.61
C MET A 1 1.07 20.21 -7.67
N PHE A 2 0.34 19.30 -8.31
CA PHE A 2 -1.13 19.29 -8.25
C PHE A 2 -1.51 18.92 -6.82
N ARG A 3 -2.20 19.82 -6.11
CA ARG A 3 -2.79 19.53 -4.80
C ARG A 3 -4.30 19.46 -5.04
N PRO A 4 -4.88 18.24 -5.14
CA PRO A 4 -6.32 18.13 -5.26
C PRO A 4 -6.96 18.82 -4.06
N GLU A 5 -8.01 19.59 -4.32
CA GLU A 5 -8.76 20.22 -3.23
C GLU A 5 -9.55 19.14 -2.49
N LEU A 6 -9.33 19.05 -1.18
CA LEU A 6 -10.01 18.06 -0.34
C LEU A 6 -11.45 18.48 -0.07
N THR A 7 -12.38 17.53 -0.18
CA THR A 7 -13.76 17.71 0.30
C THR A 7 -13.78 17.90 1.82
N LEU A 8 -14.89 18.44 2.34
CA LEU A 8 -15.06 18.59 3.80
C LEU A 8 -14.93 17.24 4.52
N ASP A 9 -15.54 16.19 3.97
CA ASP A 9 -15.48 14.84 4.54
C ASP A 9 -14.07 14.27 4.56
N GLN A 10 -13.28 14.50 3.51
CA GLN A 10 -11.87 14.12 3.48
C GLN A 10 -11.05 14.87 4.52
N LYS A 11 -11.31 16.18 4.71
CA LYS A 11 -10.66 16.98 5.76
C LYS A 11 -10.99 16.44 7.14
N ILE A 12 -12.26 16.14 7.41
CA ILE A 12 -12.72 15.56 8.68
C ILE A 12 -12.09 14.18 8.92
N SER A 13 -12.13 13.30 7.92
CA SER A 13 -11.54 11.96 7.97
C SER A 13 -10.05 12.02 8.31
N ARG A 14 -9.29 12.85 7.60
CA ARG A 14 -7.84 13.03 7.82
C ARG A 14 -7.54 13.61 9.19
N ALA A 15 -8.29 14.62 9.64
CA ALA A 15 -8.10 15.22 10.96
C ALA A 15 -8.40 14.22 12.09
N SER A 16 -9.44 13.40 11.93
CA SER A 16 -9.79 12.34 12.89
C SER A 16 -8.72 11.25 12.93
N ALA A 17 -8.29 10.76 11.75
CA ALA A 17 -7.23 9.76 11.64
C ALA A 17 -5.91 10.26 12.24
N ALA A 18 -5.51 11.49 11.95
CA ALA A 18 -4.29 12.07 12.53
C ALA A 18 -4.34 12.14 14.06
N LYS A 19 -5.47 12.56 14.65
CA LYS A 19 -5.66 12.54 16.11
C LYS A 19 -5.53 11.12 16.68
N ASN A 20 -6.11 10.14 16.00
CA ASN A 20 -6.03 8.74 16.41
C ASN A 20 -4.60 8.17 16.31
N MET A 21 -3.89 8.48 15.22
CA MET A 21 -2.49 8.05 15.01
C MET A 21 -1.56 8.67 16.05
N ILE A 22 -1.71 9.97 16.35
CA ILE A 22 -0.91 10.64 17.40
C ILE A 22 -1.17 10.00 18.77
N LYS A 23 -2.43 9.70 19.09
CA LYS A 23 -2.80 9.05 20.36
C LYS A 23 -2.26 7.62 20.47
N ASN A 24 -2.11 6.92 19.35
CA ASN A 24 -1.69 5.52 19.29
C ASN A 24 -0.39 5.35 18.49
N GLY A 25 0.59 6.24 18.70
CA GLY A 25 1.80 6.34 17.88
C GLY A 25 2.49 4.99 17.64
N ASP A 26 2.70 4.21 18.69
CA ASP A 26 3.37 2.91 18.63
C ASP A 26 2.70 1.93 17.65
N LYS A 27 1.37 1.97 17.55
CA LYS A 27 0.58 1.14 16.61
C LYS A 27 0.86 1.47 15.14
N TYR A 28 1.41 2.65 14.86
CA TYR A 28 1.74 3.10 13.51
C TYR A 28 3.25 3.25 13.29
N THR A 29 4.10 2.89 14.26
CA THR A 29 5.56 3.05 14.14
C THR A 29 6.34 1.77 14.45
N ILE A 30 5.84 0.92 15.35
CA ILE A 30 6.57 -0.27 15.82
C ILE A 30 5.90 -1.52 15.25
N GLY A 31 6.68 -2.38 14.58
CA GLY A 31 6.18 -3.66 14.07
C GLY A 31 5.11 -3.54 12.99
N VAL A 32 5.09 -2.41 12.27
CA VAL A 32 4.15 -2.13 11.18
C VAL A 32 4.88 -2.13 9.83
N ALA A 33 4.19 -2.60 8.81
CA ALA A 33 4.62 -2.56 7.42
C ALA A 33 3.72 -1.63 6.60
N TYR A 34 4.32 -0.85 5.71
CA TYR A 34 3.64 0.10 4.83
C TYR A 34 3.86 -0.33 3.38
N GLY A 35 2.78 -0.58 2.65
CA GLY A 35 2.82 -0.95 1.24
C GLY A 35 2.29 0.14 0.32
N ASP A 36 2.98 0.35 -0.80
CA ASP A 36 2.53 1.24 -1.87
C ASP A 36 3.01 0.73 -3.24
N SER A 37 2.35 1.20 -4.30
CA SER A 37 2.75 0.93 -5.69
C SER A 37 2.90 2.21 -6.48
N GLN A 38 4.00 2.34 -7.20
CA GLN A 38 4.24 3.48 -8.08
C GLN A 38 4.72 3.01 -9.45
N ARG A 39 4.11 3.55 -10.51
CA ARG A 39 4.59 3.35 -11.87
C ARG A 39 5.61 4.41 -12.24
N PHE A 40 6.75 3.96 -12.75
CA PHE A 40 7.83 4.80 -13.24
C PHE A 40 7.91 4.69 -14.75
N ARG A 41 8.11 5.82 -15.43
CA ARG A 41 8.50 5.89 -16.83
C ARG A 41 10.00 6.07 -16.93
N PHE A 42 10.62 5.40 -17.88
CA PHE A 42 12.02 5.57 -18.22
C PHE A 42 12.19 5.97 -19.68
N GLU A 43 13.28 6.65 -20.00
CA GLU A 43 13.65 7.08 -21.34
C GLU A 43 15.06 6.56 -21.70
N ASP A 44 15.37 6.48 -22.99
CA ASP A 44 16.67 5.96 -23.47
C ASP A 44 17.87 6.79 -22.99
N ASN A 45 17.64 8.07 -22.65
CA ASN A 45 18.64 8.97 -22.07
C ASN A 45 18.90 8.73 -20.57
N GLY A 46 18.25 7.73 -19.96
CA GLY A 46 18.38 7.39 -18.54
C GLY A 46 17.46 8.16 -17.59
N THR A 47 16.60 9.05 -18.10
CA THR A 47 15.66 9.82 -17.27
C THR A 47 14.57 8.91 -16.72
N ILE A 48 14.30 9.02 -15.41
CA ILE A 48 13.19 8.32 -14.74
C ILE A 48 12.22 9.37 -14.19
N SER A 49 10.93 9.17 -14.43
CA SER A 49 9.86 10.04 -13.94
C SER A 49 8.67 9.24 -13.42
N LEU A 50 7.84 9.87 -12.59
CA LEU A 50 6.59 9.28 -12.15
C LEU A 50 5.57 9.27 -13.30
N TYR A 51 4.87 8.15 -13.45
CA TYR A 51 3.79 8.02 -14.40
C TYR A 51 2.44 7.96 -13.68
N HIS A 52 1.58 8.95 -13.93
CA HIS A 52 0.30 9.13 -13.23
C HIS A 52 -0.94 9.02 -14.15
N GLN A 53 -0.80 8.55 -15.39
CA GLN A 53 -1.89 8.66 -16.37
C GLN A 53 -2.83 7.44 -16.40
N SER A 54 -2.33 6.25 -16.72
CA SER A 54 -3.14 5.05 -16.97
C SER A 54 -2.69 3.85 -16.16
N GLU A 55 -3.63 3.03 -15.70
CA GLU A 55 -3.30 1.74 -15.07
C GLU A 55 -3.40 0.56 -16.05
N LYS A 56 -3.34 0.82 -17.36
CA LYS A 56 -3.34 -0.24 -18.39
C LYS A 56 -2.10 -1.13 -18.25
N ALA A 57 -2.23 -2.41 -18.62
CA ALA A 57 -1.15 -3.36 -18.49
C ALA A 57 0.05 -3.07 -19.43
N ASN A 58 -0.23 -2.60 -20.64
CA ASN A 58 0.77 -2.42 -21.70
C ASN A 58 1.04 -0.93 -21.91
N ILE A 59 1.87 -0.35 -21.03
CA ILE A 59 2.31 1.04 -21.16
C ILE A 59 3.81 1.00 -21.51
N PRO A 60 4.20 1.40 -22.73
CA PRO A 60 5.58 1.38 -23.16
C PRO A 60 6.49 2.17 -22.22
N ASN A 61 7.72 1.67 -22.05
CA ASN A 61 8.77 2.32 -21.28
C ASN A 61 8.34 2.65 -19.84
N THR A 62 7.54 1.77 -19.23
CA THR A 62 7.18 1.89 -17.80
C THR A 62 7.44 0.60 -17.04
N VAL A 63 7.66 0.76 -15.75
CA VAL A 63 7.71 -0.33 -14.77
C VAL A 63 6.80 0.03 -13.59
N LEU A 64 5.95 -0.91 -13.17
CA LEU A 64 5.25 -0.79 -11.90
C LEU A 64 6.12 -1.43 -10.84
N ALA A 65 6.44 -0.68 -9.79
CA ALA A 65 7.11 -1.20 -8.61
C ALA A 65 6.13 -1.17 -7.45
N TRP A 66 6.06 -2.27 -6.71
CA TRP A 66 5.45 -2.32 -5.40
C TRP A 66 6.56 -2.35 -4.35
N SER A 67 6.39 -1.63 -3.27
CA SER A 67 7.31 -1.66 -2.15
C SER A 67 6.57 -1.88 -0.84
N CYS A 68 7.20 -2.62 0.06
CA CYS A 68 6.84 -2.73 1.46
C CYS A 68 7.98 -2.20 2.30
N MET A 69 7.70 -1.25 3.19
CA MET A 69 8.66 -0.67 4.12
C MET A 69 8.23 -0.94 5.56
N SER A 70 9.15 -1.46 6.37
CA SER A 70 8.95 -1.70 7.80
C SER A 70 10.25 -1.46 8.55
N THR A 71 10.15 -1.26 9.87
CA THR A 71 11.30 -1.29 10.79
C THR A 71 11.91 -2.68 10.93
N ILE A 72 11.22 -3.72 10.47
CA ILE A 72 11.67 -5.12 10.45
C ILE A 72 12.54 -5.39 9.22
N ASN A 73 11.95 -5.22 8.02
CA ASN A 73 12.61 -5.36 6.73
C ASN A 73 11.89 -4.51 5.68
N SER A 74 12.57 -4.20 4.58
CA SER A 74 11.98 -3.51 3.43
C SER A 74 12.20 -4.31 2.16
N THR A 75 11.26 -4.24 1.23
CA THR A 75 11.31 -4.96 -0.04
C THR A 75 10.76 -4.10 -1.17
N ILE A 76 11.34 -4.24 -2.36
CA ILE A 76 10.81 -3.69 -3.61
C ILE A 76 10.69 -4.80 -4.64
N SER A 77 9.54 -4.90 -5.28
CA SER A 77 9.22 -5.92 -6.27
C SER A 77 8.69 -5.28 -7.54
N ARG A 78 9.25 -5.68 -8.68
CA ARG A 78 8.68 -5.35 -9.99
C ARG A 78 7.35 -6.08 -10.15
N VAL A 79 6.32 -5.36 -10.57
CA VAL A 79 5.01 -5.91 -10.91
C VAL A 79 4.84 -5.84 -12.42
N ASP A 80 4.78 -7.00 -13.06
CA ASP A 80 4.57 -7.04 -14.51
C ASP A 80 3.13 -6.66 -14.86
N GLY A 81 2.96 -5.78 -15.84
CA GLY A 81 1.66 -5.31 -16.31
C GLY A 81 0.88 -4.49 -15.27
N ARG A 82 -0.43 -4.75 -15.15
CA ARG A 82 -1.33 -4.11 -14.19
C ARG A 82 -1.36 -4.90 -12.87
N LEU A 83 -1.36 -4.18 -11.73
CA LEU A 83 -1.62 -4.76 -10.42
C LEU A 83 -3.10 -5.16 -10.31
N ASN A 84 -3.33 -6.45 -10.08
CA ASN A 84 -4.64 -7.02 -9.82
C ASN A 84 -4.62 -7.74 -8.47
N SER A 85 -5.78 -8.20 -7.98
CA SER A 85 -5.89 -8.77 -6.64
C SER A 85 -5.01 -10.01 -6.44
N ALA A 86 -4.87 -10.85 -7.46
CA ALA A 86 -4.03 -12.06 -7.39
C ALA A 86 -2.54 -11.73 -7.25
N LYS A 87 -2.05 -10.73 -7.99
CA LYS A 87 -0.68 -10.24 -7.84
C LYS A 87 -0.47 -9.56 -6.49
N TYR A 88 -1.45 -8.78 -6.05
CA TYR A 88 -1.37 -8.09 -4.77
C TYR A 88 -1.35 -9.07 -3.59
N SER A 89 -2.23 -10.06 -3.56
CA SER A 89 -2.20 -11.11 -2.53
C SER A 89 -0.87 -11.86 -2.54
N ASN A 90 -0.33 -12.19 -3.71
CA ASN A 90 0.97 -12.84 -3.82
C ASN A 90 2.13 -11.98 -3.28
N LEU A 91 2.10 -10.66 -3.48
CA LEU A 91 3.06 -9.74 -2.87
C LEU A 91 2.95 -9.75 -1.34
N LEU A 92 1.73 -9.77 -0.80
CA LEU A 92 1.52 -9.85 0.66
C LEU A 92 1.99 -11.19 1.23
N GLU A 93 1.68 -12.30 0.56
CA GLU A 93 2.10 -13.65 0.97
C GLU A 93 3.62 -13.79 1.04
N ASN A 94 4.33 -13.26 0.03
CA ASN A 94 5.77 -13.44 -0.07
C ASN A 94 6.60 -12.42 0.73
N HIS A 95 6.03 -11.23 1.00
CA HIS A 95 6.83 -10.11 1.53
C HIS A 95 6.27 -9.48 2.81
N VAL A 96 4.97 -9.63 3.11
CA VAL A 96 4.34 -9.04 4.30
C VAL A 96 4.07 -10.08 5.37
N LEU A 97 3.39 -11.20 5.03
CA LEU A 97 3.10 -12.25 5.99
C LEU A 97 4.35 -12.83 6.68
N PRO A 98 5.49 -13.04 6.01
CA PRO A 98 6.69 -13.55 6.67
C PRO A 98 7.27 -12.61 7.73
N LEU A 99 6.94 -11.30 7.68
CA LEU A 99 7.42 -10.34 8.68
C LEU A 99 6.82 -10.62 10.08
N ARG A 100 5.68 -11.33 10.15
CA ARG A 100 5.01 -11.63 11.41
C ARG A 100 5.88 -12.46 12.36
N GLU A 101 6.75 -13.31 11.83
CA GLU A 101 7.64 -14.17 12.63
C GLU A 101 8.65 -13.36 13.44
N GLN A 102 8.88 -12.11 13.04
CA GLN A 102 9.79 -11.17 13.70
C GLN A 102 9.06 -10.23 14.66
N THR A 103 7.72 -10.34 14.78
CA THR A 103 6.93 -9.56 15.75
C THR A 103 6.68 -10.39 17.01
N SER A 104 6.54 -9.70 18.15
CA SER A 104 6.25 -10.35 19.44
C SER A 104 4.88 -11.02 19.51
N SER A 105 3.92 -10.59 18.67
CA SER A 105 2.58 -11.15 18.59
C SER A 105 2.45 -12.30 17.58
N ASN A 106 3.49 -12.57 16.80
CA ASN A 106 3.41 -13.43 15.61
C ASN A 106 2.34 -12.98 14.59
N MET A 107 2.01 -11.68 14.60
CA MET A 107 1.09 -11.02 13.68
C MET A 107 1.76 -9.76 13.12
N ILE A 108 1.58 -9.49 11.82
CA ILE A 108 2.07 -8.27 11.20
C ILE A 108 0.98 -7.21 11.11
N GLN A 109 1.26 -5.99 11.58
CA GLN A 109 0.41 -4.85 11.30
C GLN A 109 0.75 -4.29 9.92
N TYR A 110 -0.25 -4.02 9.10
CA TYR A 110 -0.04 -3.58 7.72
C TYR A 110 -0.91 -2.38 7.36
N VAL A 111 -0.34 -1.41 6.66
CA VAL A 111 -0.99 -0.21 6.16
C VAL A 111 -0.86 -0.18 4.63
N HIS A 112 -1.97 0.12 3.96
CA HIS A 112 -2.00 0.45 2.54
C HIS A 112 -3.06 1.53 2.26
N ASP A 113 -3.03 2.11 1.08
CA ASP A 113 -3.98 3.14 0.68
C ASP A 113 -5.33 2.57 0.19
N TRP A 114 -6.21 3.45 -0.28
CA TRP A 114 -7.54 3.09 -0.76
C TRP A 114 -7.59 2.68 -2.25
N PHE A 115 -6.48 2.28 -2.86
CA PHE A 115 -6.48 1.89 -4.27
C PHE A 115 -7.47 0.72 -4.50
N PRO A 116 -8.29 0.75 -5.58
CA PRO A 116 -9.45 -0.15 -5.70
C PRO A 116 -9.12 -1.65 -5.59
N VAL A 117 -7.92 -2.06 -6.00
CA VAL A 117 -7.49 -3.46 -5.92
C VAL A 117 -7.44 -3.95 -4.47
N HIS A 118 -7.03 -3.09 -3.54
CA HIS A 118 -6.84 -3.41 -2.12
C HIS A 118 -8.18 -3.70 -1.41
N HIS A 119 -9.29 -3.14 -1.93
CA HIS A 119 -10.64 -3.29 -1.35
C HIS A 119 -11.55 -4.19 -2.18
N SER A 120 -11.01 -4.87 -3.20
CA SER A 120 -11.74 -5.85 -4.01
C SER A 120 -12.29 -7.02 -3.16
N ALA A 121 -13.33 -7.71 -3.64
CA ALA A 121 -13.88 -8.87 -2.95
C ALA A 121 -12.84 -9.97 -2.70
N ALA A 122 -11.92 -10.18 -3.66
CA ALA A 122 -10.82 -11.12 -3.52
C ALA A 122 -9.86 -10.73 -2.38
N MET A 123 -9.52 -9.44 -2.25
CA MET A 123 -8.65 -9.00 -1.15
C MET A 123 -9.36 -9.03 0.21
N LYS A 124 -10.67 -8.71 0.27
CA LYS A 124 -11.45 -8.89 1.50
C LYS A 124 -11.45 -10.35 1.96
N LYS A 125 -11.59 -11.29 1.03
CA LYS A 125 -11.48 -12.73 1.32
C LYS A 125 -10.08 -13.08 1.84
N PHE A 126 -9.02 -12.64 1.14
CA PHE A 126 -7.63 -12.85 1.55
C PHE A 126 -7.37 -12.36 2.99
N TYR A 127 -7.81 -11.15 3.35
CA TYR A 127 -7.63 -10.63 4.71
C TYR A 127 -8.42 -11.44 5.75
N SER A 128 -9.62 -11.91 5.41
CA SER A 128 -10.42 -12.76 6.29
C SER A 128 -9.73 -14.11 6.57
N GLU A 129 -9.12 -14.70 5.54
CA GLU A 129 -8.38 -15.97 5.65
C GLU A 129 -7.08 -15.80 6.45
N ASN A 130 -6.43 -14.64 6.35
CA ASN A 130 -5.17 -14.33 7.04
C ASN A 130 -5.35 -13.50 8.32
N ARG A 131 -6.56 -13.44 8.90
CA ARG A 131 -6.88 -12.57 10.06
C ARG A 131 -6.09 -12.89 11.34
N ASN A 132 -5.54 -14.09 11.44
CA ASN A 132 -4.71 -14.52 12.57
C ASN A 132 -3.22 -14.17 12.37
N ASP A 133 -2.84 -13.71 11.18
CA ASP A 133 -1.46 -13.50 10.77
C ASP A 133 -1.20 -12.03 10.40
N LEU A 134 -2.22 -11.33 9.92
CA LEU A 134 -2.16 -9.95 9.45
C LEU A 134 -3.29 -9.11 10.07
N ILE A 135 -2.91 -7.95 10.61
CA ILE A 135 -3.83 -6.92 11.09
C ILE A 135 -3.77 -5.75 10.12
N LEU A 136 -4.84 -5.54 9.36
CA LEU A 136 -4.96 -4.37 8.50
C LEU A 136 -5.31 -3.14 9.35
N LEU A 137 -4.45 -2.12 9.28
CA LEU A 137 -4.65 -0.85 9.97
C LEU A 137 -5.39 0.15 9.07
N ASP A 138 -6.33 0.88 9.66
CA ASP A 138 -7.06 1.93 8.95
C ASP A 138 -6.13 3.05 8.49
N TRP A 139 -6.37 3.52 7.26
CA TRP A 139 -5.70 4.66 6.65
C TRP A 139 -6.75 5.70 6.20
N PRO A 140 -6.51 7.01 6.35
CA PRO A 140 -7.49 8.02 5.94
C PRO A 140 -7.73 7.98 4.43
N TRP A 141 -8.97 8.23 4.02
CA TRP A 141 -9.33 8.27 2.62
C TRP A 141 -8.77 9.53 1.95
N CYS A 142 -7.99 9.35 0.89
CA CYS A 142 -7.21 10.43 0.25
C CYS A 142 -7.54 10.67 -1.24
N LEU A 143 -8.44 9.91 -1.86
CA LEU A 143 -8.70 10.06 -3.28
C LEU A 143 -9.71 11.18 -3.52
N ALA A 144 -9.21 12.33 -3.97
CA ALA A 144 -10.02 13.21 -4.81
C ALA A 144 -10.32 12.46 -6.10
N THR A 145 -11.60 12.19 -6.34
CA THR A 145 -12.11 11.74 -7.64
C THR A 145 -11.83 12.78 -8.70
#